data_AF-A0A838LYD3-F1
#
_entry.id   AF-A0A838LYD3-F1
#
_cell.length_a   1.000
_cell.length_b   1.000
_cell.length_c   1.000
_cell.angle_alpha   90.00
_cell.angle_beta   90.00
_cell.angle_gamma   90.00
#
_symmetry.space_group_name_H-M   'P 1'
#
loop_
_entity.id
_entity.type
_entity.pdbx_description
1 polymer ?
#
loop_
_entity_poly.entity_id
_entity_poly.type
_entity_poly.pdbx_seq_one_letter_code
_entity_poly.pdbx_strand_id
1 'polypeptide(L)'
;MTTHSDTPPALTTTPAGYADWLADLKTRILTAQQRAALVVNRELVLLYWQIGRDILERQARQGWGAKVIERLAHDLRVAFPDMKGFSRANLMYMRAFAEAWPDAEIVQQAVGQLPWGHNLVLLTRLKDSQLRLAYAQRAIRHGWSRNVLNIHIETRLLEREGKAVTNFELNLPAPQSDLARDTLKDPYLFDFLGVGNEADERAIESAIVEHITRFLLELGAGFAYVGRQVPIEVGGDDFFIDLLFYHLKLRCYVVIELKAGPFKPEHAGQLNFYLSAVDSQVKSEQDNPTIGLLLCKSQNRVVAEYALRDSNKPIGVAEYQLVAALPAELRTSLPSIEQIERELGGEGSST
;
A
#
# COMPACT_ATOMS: atom_id res chain seq x y z
N MET A 1 -22.68 -6.52 -62.58
CA MET A 1 -21.42 -6.10 -61.93
C MET A 1 -21.77 -5.02 -60.93
N THR A 2 -21.87 -5.36 -59.66
CA THR A 2 -21.99 -4.40 -58.55
C THR A 2 -20.82 -4.66 -57.62
N THR A 3 -19.85 -3.75 -57.68
CA THR A 3 -18.66 -3.73 -56.85
C THR A 3 -19.04 -3.37 -55.43
N HIS A 4 -19.10 -4.34 -54.52
CA HIS A 4 -19.14 -4.07 -53.09
C HIS A 4 -17.78 -3.49 -52.70
N SER A 5 -17.76 -2.20 -52.37
CA SER A 5 -16.64 -1.54 -51.71
C SER A 5 -16.54 -2.08 -50.28
N ASP A 6 -15.68 -3.07 -50.06
CA ASP A 6 -15.28 -3.53 -48.73
C ASP A 6 -14.39 -2.47 -48.09
N THR A 7 -15.02 -1.41 -47.57
CA THR A 7 -14.32 -0.43 -46.73
C THR A 7 -14.18 -1.03 -45.33
N PRO A 8 -12.95 -1.19 -44.80
CA PRO A 8 -12.71 -1.71 -43.46
C PRO A 8 -13.58 -0.98 -42.42
N PRO A 9 -14.15 -1.69 -41.41
CA PRO A 9 -15.01 -1.08 -40.38
C PRO A 9 -14.33 0.06 -39.60
N ALA A 10 -13.00 0.10 -39.60
CA ALA A 10 -12.20 1.16 -39.00
C ALA A 10 -12.18 2.48 -39.81
N LEU A 11 -12.59 2.45 -41.08
CA LEU A 11 -12.58 3.58 -42.02
C LEU A 11 -13.99 4.13 -42.32
N THR A 12 -15.04 3.51 -41.76
CA THR A 12 -16.42 4.02 -41.83
C THR A 12 -16.65 5.17 -40.86
N THR A 13 -17.41 6.18 -41.30
CA THR A 13 -17.76 7.33 -40.47
C THR A 13 -18.62 6.88 -39.28
N THR A 14 -18.22 7.29 -38.08
CA THR A 14 -18.88 6.87 -36.85
C THR A 14 -20.21 7.63 -36.69
N PRO A 15 -21.34 6.95 -36.49
CA PRO A 15 -22.61 7.61 -36.25
C PRO A 15 -22.56 8.51 -35.00
N ALA A 16 -23.33 9.60 -35.01
CA ALA A 16 -23.48 10.45 -33.83
C ALA A 16 -23.96 9.61 -32.62
N GLY A 17 -23.29 9.75 -31.47
CA GLY A 17 -23.59 9.01 -30.23
C GLY A 17 -23.01 7.59 -30.14
N TYR A 18 -22.39 7.05 -31.20
CA TYR A 18 -21.79 5.71 -31.16
C TYR A 18 -20.63 5.60 -30.16
N ALA A 19 -19.79 6.63 -30.06
CA ALA A 19 -18.65 6.63 -29.15
C ALA A 19 -19.08 6.54 -27.68
N ASP A 20 -20.10 7.29 -27.29
CA ASP A 20 -20.67 7.28 -25.93
C ASP A 20 -21.32 5.93 -25.62
N TRP A 21 -22.10 5.38 -26.57
CA TRP A 21 -22.70 4.05 -26.43
C TRP A 21 -21.64 2.94 -26.31
N LEU A 22 -20.57 3.01 -27.11
CA LEU A 22 -19.46 2.06 -27.03
C LEU A 22 -18.72 2.17 -25.69
N ALA A 23 -18.54 3.37 -25.15
CA ALA A 23 -17.93 3.59 -23.84
C ALA A 23 -18.80 3.01 -22.70
N ASP A 24 -20.12 3.21 -22.75
CA ASP A 24 -21.07 2.59 -21.82
C ASP A 24 -21.00 1.06 -21.91
N LEU A 25 -21.04 0.50 -23.13
CA LEU A 25 -20.99 -0.95 -23.33
C LEU A 25 -19.70 -1.56 -22.79
N LYS A 26 -18.54 -0.92 -23.06
CA LYS A 26 -17.25 -1.34 -22.51
C LYS A 26 -17.28 -1.32 -20.97
N THR A 27 -17.84 -0.27 -20.38
CA THR A 27 -17.96 -0.13 -18.92
C THR A 27 -18.82 -1.25 -18.32
N ARG A 28 -19.95 -1.56 -18.96
CA ARG A 28 -20.85 -2.64 -18.54
C ARG A 28 -20.19 -4.03 -18.64
N ILE A 29 -19.45 -4.29 -19.72
CA ILE A 29 -18.71 -5.55 -19.90
C ILE A 29 -17.64 -5.69 -18.81
N LEU A 30 -16.83 -4.66 -18.60
CA LEU A 30 -15.79 -4.67 -17.56
C LEU A 30 -16.37 -4.87 -16.16
N THR A 31 -17.48 -4.18 -15.86
CA THR A 31 -18.19 -4.32 -14.57
C THR A 31 -18.72 -5.75 -14.38
N ALA A 32 -19.30 -6.35 -15.43
CA ALA A 32 -19.80 -7.72 -15.37
C ALA A 32 -18.66 -8.72 -15.15
N GLN A 33 -17.53 -8.56 -15.85
CA GLN A 33 -16.34 -9.38 -15.67
C GLN A 33 -15.76 -9.28 -14.25
N GLN A 34 -15.68 -8.07 -13.69
CA GLN A 34 -15.20 -7.84 -12.32
C GLN A 34 -16.10 -8.52 -11.28
N ARG A 35 -17.44 -8.39 -11.42
CA ARG A 35 -18.38 -9.07 -10.52
C ARG A 35 -18.24 -10.58 -10.59
N ALA A 36 -18.14 -11.14 -11.80
CA ALA A 36 -17.92 -12.58 -11.99
C ALA A 36 -16.62 -13.04 -11.31
N ALA A 37 -15.52 -12.31 -11.51
CA ALA A 37 -14.23 -12.62 -10.89
C ALA A 37 -14.28 -12.61 -9.35
N LEU A 38 -14.98 -11.64 -8.75
CA LEU A 38 -15.15 -11.55 -7.30
C LEU A 38 -15.96 -12.73 -6.73
N VAL A 39 -17.04 -13.12 -7.40
CA VAL A 39 -17.85 -14.29 -7.01
C VAL A 39 -17.01 -15.56 -7.10
N VAL A 40 -16.31 -15.77 -8.21
CA VAL A 40 -15.42 -16.94 -8.38
C VAL A 40 -14.35 -16.97 -7.31
N ASN A 41 -13.74 -15.82 -6.98
CA ASN A 41 -12.75 -15.76 -5.92
C ASN A 41 -13.32 -16.19 -4.57
N ARG A 42 -14.50 -15.68 -4.20
CA ARG A 42 -15.15 -16.01 -2.93
C ARG A 42 -15.45 -17.51 -2.82
N GLU A 43 -16.02 -18.09 -3.87
CA GLU A 43 -16.31 -19.53 -3.92
C GLU A 43 -15.04 -20.37 -3.84
N LEU A 44 -13.97 -19.96 -4.53
CA LEU A 44 -12.70 -20.66 -4.48
C LEU A 44 -12.07 -20.63 -3.08
N VAL A 45 -12.08 -19.47 -2.42
CA VAL A 45 -11.56 -19.33 -1.05
C VAL A 45 -12.40 -20.13 -0.06
N LEU A 46 -13.72 -20.15 -0.23
CA LEU A 46 -14.61 -20.96 0.60
C LEU A 46 -14.37 -22.46 0.41
N LEU A 47 -14.20 -22.92 -0.84
CA LEU A 47 -13.84 -24.30 -1.15
C LEU A 47 -12.51 -24.69 -0.48
N TYR A 48 -11.49 -23.84 -0.60
CA TYR A 48 -10.20 -24.07 0.03
C TYR A 48 -10.29 -24.14 1.56
N TRP A 49 -11.12 -23.31 2.17
CA TRP A 49 -11.41 -23.39 3.59
C TRP A 49 -12.12 -24.70 3.97
N GLN A 50 -13.13 -25.13 3.22
CA GLN A 50 -13.85 -26.39 3.44
C GLN A 50 -12.92 -27.61 3.34
N ILE A 51 -12.06 -27.65 2.32
CA ILE A 51 -11.04 -28.70 2.18
C ILE A 51 -10.12 -28.71 3.40
N GLY A 52 -9.69 -27.54 3.87
CA GLY A 52 -8.88 -27.41 5.08
C GLY A 52 -9.57 -27.95 6.34
N ARG A 53 -10.86 -27.62 6.51
CA ARG A 53 -11.71 -28.12 7.61
C ARG A 53 -11.83 -29.63 7.58
N ASP A 54 -12.10 -30.21 6.41
CA ASP A 54 -12.21 -31.66 6.23
C ASP A 54 -10.89 -32.38 6.57
N ILE A 55 -9.75 -31.79 6.17
CA ILE A 55 -8.43 -32.31 6.55
C ILE A 55 -8.29 -32.31 8.08
N LEU A 56 -8.56 -31.18 8.75
CA LEU A 56 -8.45 -31.07 10.21
C LEU A 56 -9.34 -32.09 10.94
N GLU A 57 -10.59 -32.23 10.51
CA GLU A 57 -11.54 -33.17 11.11
C GLU A 57 -11.07 -34.62 10.98
N ARG A 58 -10.60 -35.01 9.78
CA ARG A 58 -10.13 -36.38 9.54
C ARG A 58 -8.80 -36.67 10.24
N GLN A 59 -7.93 -35.68 10.37
CA GLN A 59 -6.72 -35.82 11.20
C GLN A 59 -7.05 -36.07 12.67
N ALA A 60 -8.02 -35.33 13.23
CA ALA A 60 -8.46 -35.50 14.61
C ALA A 60 -9.14 -36.86 14.85
N ARG A 61 -9.98 -37.32 13.91
CA ARG A 61 -10.75 -38.57 14.06
C ARG A 61 -9.97 -39.83 13.71
N GLN A 62 -9.09 -39.77 12.71
CA GLN A 62 -8.50 -40.95 12.07
C GLN A 62 -6.97 -40.94 12.09
N GLY A 63 -6.33 -39.93 12.67
CA GLY A 63 -4.87 -39.84 12.79
C GLY A 63 -4.13 -39.66 11.46
N TRP A 64 -4.78 -39.04 10.47
CA TRP A 64 -4.21 -38.89 9.13
C TRP A 64 -2.89 -38.10 9.13
N GLY A 65 -1.82 -38.75 8.68
CA GLY A 65 -0.50 -38.14 8.54
C GLY A 65 -0.22 -37.52 7.17
N ALA A 66 1.01 -37.05 6.98
CA ALA A 66 1.46 -36.39 5.74
C ALA A 66 1.26 -37.21 4.46
N LYS A 67 1.37 -38.55 4.54
CA LYS A 67 1.18 -39.46 3.38
C LYS A 67 -0.24 -39.41 2.81
N VAL A 68 -1.25 -39.16 3.64
CA VAL A 68 -2.64 -39.06 3.17
C VAL A 68 -2.86 -37.76 2.41
N ILE A 69 -2.23 -36.67 2.85
CA ILE A 69 -2.28 -35.37 2.17
C ILE A 69 -1.57 -35.44 0.81
N GLU A 70 -0.46 -36.18 0.72
CA GLU A 70 0.24 -36.44 -0.55
C GLU A 70 -0.65 -37.20 -1.53
N ARG A 71 -1.33 -38.25 -1.07
CA ARG A 71 -2.27 -39.01 -1.89
C ARG A 71 -3.45 -38.15 -2.35
N LEU A 72 -4.06 -37.39 -1.44
CA LEU A 72 -5.14 -36.46 -1.76
C LEU A 72 -4.72 -35.41 -2.80
N ALA A 73 -3.53 -34.82 -2.65
CA ALA A 73 -2.99 -33.87 -3.61
C ALA A 73 -2.74 -34.49 -5.00
N HIS A 74 -2.36 -35.77 -5.06
CA HIS A 74 -2.21 -36.48 -6.32
C HIS A 74 -3.58 -36.72 -6.97
N ASP A 75 -4.50 -37.33 -6.22
CA ASP A 75 -5.83 -37.72 -6.72
C ASP A 75 -6.63 -36.49 -7.20
N LEU A 76 -6.59 -35.37 -6.47
CA LEU A 76 -7.23 -34.12 -6.87
C LEU A 76 -6.63 -33.51 -8.14
N ARG A 77 -5.31 -33.56 -8.32
CA ARG A 77 -4.66 -33.06 -9.54
C ARG A 77 -4.98 -33.90 -10.77
N VAL A 78 -5.13 -35.21 -10.59
CA VAL A 78 -5.56 -36.13 -11.67
C VAL A 78 -7.02 -35.89 -12.03
N ALA A 79 -7.89 -35.71 -11.04
CA ALA A 79 -9.32 -35.45 -11.27
C ALA A 79 -9.60 -34.07 -11.86
N PHE A 80 -8.78 -33.06 -11.53
CA PHE A 80 -8.97 -31.67 -11.95
C PHE A 80 -7.69 -31.08 -12.57
N PRO A 81 -7.30 -31.51 -13.78
CA PRO A 81 -6.02 -31.14 -14.40
C PRO A 81 -5.92 -29.64 -14.73
N ASP A 82 -7.04 -28.99 -15.04
CA ASP A 82 -7.09 -27.55 -15.38
C ASP A 82 -7.06 -26.64 -14.13
N MET A 83 -7.28 -27.20 -12.94
CA MET A 83 -7.28 -26.43 -11.69
C MET A 83 -5.89 -26.34 -11.08
N LYS A 84 -5.34 -25.12 -11.10
CA LYS A 84 -4.12 -24.78 -10.37
C LYS A 84 -4.46 -24.50 -8.91
N GLY A 85 -4.12 -25.42 -7.99
CA GLY A 85 -4.43 -25.22 -6.57
C GLY A 85 -4.33 -26.45 -5.68
N PHE A 86 -4.21 -27.66 -6.22
CA PHE A 86 -4.19 -28.90 -5.41
C PHE A 86 -2.79 -29.48 -5.20
N SER A 87 -1.76 -28.63 -5.11
CA SER A 87 -0.45 -29.10 -4.68
C SER A 87 -0.47 -29.48 -3.21
N ARG A 88 0.44 -30.38 -2.79
CA ARG A 88 0.59 -30.77 -1.38
C ARG A 88 0.78 -29.56 -0.46
N ALA A 89 1.64 -28.62 -0.88
CA ALA A 89 1.87 -27.38 -0.13
C ALA A 89 0.57 -26.56 0.01
N ASN A 90 -0.22 -26.46 -1.05
CA ASN A 90 -1.47 -25.71 -0.99
C ASN A 90 -2.52 -26.38 -0.11
N LEU A 91 -2.62 -27.72 -0.09
CA LEU A 91 -3.49 -28.42 0.86
C LEU A 91 -3.07 -28.17 2.32
N MET A 92 -1.77 -28.08 2.59
CA MET A 92 -1.27 -27.69 3.92
C MET A 92 -1.65 -26.24 4.26
N TYR A 93 -1.62 -25.34 3.28
CA TYR A 93 -2.12 -23.96 3.47
C TYR A 93 -3.63 -23.90 3.67
N MET A 94 -4.42 -24.70 2.95
CA MET A 94 -5.87 -24.83 3.15
C MET A 94 -6.18 -25.27 4.59
N ARG A 95 -5.47 -26.30 5.08
CA ARG A 95 -5.56 -26.75 6.47
C ARG A 95 -5.22 -25.62 7.45
N ALA A 96 -4.08 -24.95 7.26
CA ALA A 96 -3.67 -23.85 8.13
C ALA A 96 -4.65 -22.66 8.06
N PHE A 97 -5.26 -22.40 6.90
CA PHE A 97 -6.27 -21.37 6.72
C PHE A 97 -7.55 -21.69 7.49
N ALA A 98 -8.01 -22.93 7.44
CA ALA A 98 -9.15 -23.40 8.21
C ALA A 98 -8.90 -23.38 9.73
N GLU A 99 -7.68 -23.66 10.16
CA GLU A 99 -7.26 -23.57 11.56
C GLU A 99 -7.20 -22.11 12.03
N ALA A 100 -6.68 -21.21 11.18
CA ALA A 100 -6.59 -19.78 11.45
C ALA A 100 -7.95 -19.06 11.49
N TRP A 101 -8.95 -19.57 10.77
CA TRP A 101 -10.28 -18.99 10.65
C TRP A 101 -11.34 -20.06 10.92
N PRO A 102 -11.63 -20.40 12.19
CA PRO A 102 -12.59 -21.46 12.51
C PRO A 102 -14.03 -21.09 12.15
N ASP A 103 -14.35 -19.79 12.08
CA ASP A 103 -15.68 -19.26 11.78
C ASP A 103 -15.86 -19.01 10.27
N ALA A 104 -16.86 -19.66 9.69
CA ALA A 104 -17.22 -19.52 8.28
C ALA A 104 -17.67 -18.09 7.92
N GLU A 105 -18.25 -17.35 8.86
CA GLU A 105 -18.74 -15.99 8.60
C GLU A 105 -17.57 -15.02 8.35
N ILE A 106 -16.48 -15.15 9.11
CA ILE A 106 -15.24 -14.39 8.91
C ILE A 106 -14.63 -14.72 7.54
N VAL A 107 -14.68 -16.00 7.15
CA VAL A 107 -14.21 -16.46 5.84
C VAL A 107 -14.98 -15.82 4.71
N GLN A 108 -16.31 -15.72 4.86
CA GLN A 108 -17.15 -15.14 3.83
C GLN A 108 -17.09 -13.61 3.75
N GLN A 109 -16.83 -12.93 4.87
CA GLN A 109 -16.88 -11.46 4.93
C GLN A 109 -15.52 -10.79 4.80
N ALA A 110 -14.50 -11.22 5.55
CA ALA A 110 -13.24 -10.48 5.66
C ALA A 110 -12.08 -11.05 4.85
N VAL A 111 -12.03 -12.36 4.62
CA VAL A 111 -10.90 -12.98 3.89
C VAL A 111 -11.30 -13.59 2.54
N GLY A 112 -12.60 -13.87 2.34
CA GLY A 112 -13.15 -14.37 1.07
C GLY A 112 -13.24 -13.31 -0.03
N GLN A 113 -13.16 -12.03 0.33
CA GLN A 113 -13.03 -10.93 -0.64
C GLN A 113 -11.59 -10.75 -1.14
N LEU A 114 -10.61 -11.32 -0.43
CA LEU A 114 -9.21 -11.24 -0.82
C LEU A 114 -8.83 -12.41 -1.74
N PRO A 115 -7.98 -12.20 -2.75
CA PRO A 115 -7.39 -13.29 -3.51
C PRO A 115 -6.66 -14.28 -2.61
N TRP A 116 -6.66 -15.57 -3.00
CA TRP A 116 -5.99 -16.63 -2.21
C TRP A 116 -4.53 -16.28 -1.86
N GLY A 117 -3.80 -15.64 -2.77
CA GLY A 117 -2.42 -15.21 -2.52
C GLY A 117 -2.27 -14.21 -1.37
N HIS A 118 -3.22 -13.30 -1.15
CA HIS A 118 -3.22 -12.40 0.01
C HIS A 118 -3.46 -13.16 1.30
N ASN A 119 -4.37 -14.13 1.28
CA ASN A 119 -4.65 -15.01 2.42
C ASN A 119 -3.40 -15.79 2.83
N LEU A 120 -2.61 -16.28 1.87
CA LEU A 120 -1.32 -16.92 2.15
C LEU A 120 -0.33 -15.97 2.84
N VAL A 121 -0.21 -14.72 2.40
CA VAL A 121 0.65 -13.71 3.04
C VAL A 121 0.22 -13.49 4.50
N LEU A 122 -1.08 -13.28 4.71
CA LEU A 122 -1.66 -13.09 6.04
C LEU A 122 -1.40 -14.28 6.97
N LEU A 123 -1.54 -15.51 6.48
CA LEU A 123 -1.29 -16.73 7.27
C LEU A 123 0.19 -16.92 7.61
N THR A 124 1.07 -16.69 6.64
CA THR A 124 2.49 -17.03 6.75
C THR A 124 3.29 -15.97 7.50
N ARG A 125 2.91 -14.70 7.40
CA ARG A 125 3.65 -13.58 8.00
C ARG A 125 3.15 -13.19 9.38
N LEU A 126 1.87 -13.44 9.69
CA LEU A 126 1.25 -13.03 10.95
C LEU A 126 0.84 -14.25 11.75
N LYS A 127 1.19 -14.29 13.04
CA LYS A 127 0.78 -15.36 13.97
C LYS A 127 -0.52 -15.01 14.70
N ASP A 128 -0.67 -13.74 15.05
CA ASP A 128 -1.82 -13.20 15.78
C ASP A 128 -3.05 -13.08 14.87
N SER A 129 -4.20 -13.58 15.34
CA SER A 129 -5.45 -13.63 14.56
C SER A 129 -6.12 -12.26 14.42
N GLN A 130 -6.04 -11.41 15.45
CA GLN A 130 -6.62 -10.07 15.43
C GLN A 130 -5.84 -9.17 14.47
N LEU A 131 -4.51 -9.22 14.54
CA LEU A 131 -3.63 -8.49 13.64
C LEU A 131 -3.83 -8.94 12.19
N ARG A 132 -3.99 -10.25 11.96
CA ARG A 132 -4.30 -10.79 10.64
C ARG A 132 -5.61 -10.24 10.08
N LEU A 133 -6.66 -10.18 10.92
CA LEU A 133 -7.96 -9.62 10.53
C LEU A 133 -7.87 -8.12 10.23
N ALA A 134 -7.13 -7.37 11.05
CA ALA A 134 -6.93 -5.94 10.86
C ALA A 134 -6.25 -5.61 9.51
N TYR A 135 -5.17 -6.34 9.17
CA TYR A 135 -4.52 -6.19 7.86
C TYR A 135 -5.44 -6.62 6.70
N ALA A 136 -6.23 -7.69 6.87
CA ALA A 136 -7.18 -8.14 5.84
C ALA A 136 -8.24 -7.06 5.54
N GLN A 137 -8.85 -6.50 6.58
CA GLN A 137 -9.84 -5.43 6.46
C GLN A 137 -9.25 -4.18 5.79
N ARG A 138 -8.01 -3.82 6.13
CA ARG A 138 -7.35 -2.65 5.55
C ARG A 138 -6.93 -2.88 4.09
N ALA A 139 -6.52 -4.09 3.74
CA ALA A 139 -6.27 -4.51 2.36
C ALA A 139 -7.53 -4.43 1.48
N ILE A 140 -8.68 -4.85 2.00
CA ILE A 140 -9.96 -4.70 1.29
C ILE A 140 -10.33 -3.24 1.13
N ARG A 141 -10.32 -2.48 2.24
CA ARG A 141 -10.74 -1.07 2.26
C ARG A 141 -9.95 -0.19 1.30
N HIS A 142 -8.65 -0.43 1.18
CA HIS A 142 -7.76 0.40 0.35
C HIS A 142 -7.28 -0.29 -0.93
N GLY A 143 -7.81 -1.48 -1.23
CA GLY A 143 -7.50 -2.22 -2.46
C GLY A 143 -6.02 -2.61 -2.59
N TRP A 144 -5.37 -3.00 -1.49
CA TRP A 144 -3.94 -3.33 -1.54
C TRP A 144 -3.66 -4.55 -2.41
N SER A 145 -2.65 -4.42 -3.27
CA SER A 145 -2.08 -5.58 -3.96
C SER A 145 -1.37 -6.49 -2.95
N ARG A 146 -1.12 -7.74 -3.34
CA ARG A 146 -0.42 -8.72 -2.47
C ARG A 146 0.96 -8.19 -2.04
N ASN A 147 1.66 -7.51 -2.95
CA ASN A 147 2.99 -6.96 -2.67
C ASN A 147 2.90 -5.78 -1.69
N VAL A 148 1.91 -4.89 -1.88
CA VAL A 148 1.67 -3.76 -0.96
C VAL A 148 1.29 -4.26 0.44
N LEU A 149 0.42 -5.27 0.54
CA LEU A 149 0.09 -5.91 1.80
C LEU A 149 1.34 -6.47 2.49
N ASN A 150 2.21 -7.16 1.75
CA ASN A 150 3.44 -7.71 2.32
C ASN A 150 4.37 -6.61 2.84
N ILE A 151 4.54 -5.51 2.09
CA ILE A 151 5.31 -4.33 2.53
C ILE A 151 4.71 -3.74 3.80
N HIS A 152 3.39 -3.56 3.88
CA HIS A 152 2.74 -3.00 5.06
C HIS A 152 2.89 -3.88 6.31
N ILE A 153 2.89 -5.21 6.14
CA ILE A 153 3.17 -6.15 7.23
C ILE A 153 4.64 -6.05 7.66
N GLU A 154 5.58 -6.08 6.71
CA GLU A 154 7.02 -5.98 6.99
C GLU A 154 7.38 -4.68 7.71
N THR A 155 6.76 -3.58 7.30
CA THR A 155 6.93 -2.24 7.88
C THR A 155 6.04 -1.98 9.11
N ARG A 156 5.29 -2.97 9.58
CA ARG A 156 4.39 -2.89 10.75
C ARG A 156 3.48 -1.66 10.74
N LEU A 157 2.86 -1.37 9.58
CA LEU A 157 2.03 -0.18 9.36
C LEU A 157 1.05 0.12 10.51
N LEU A 158 0.32 -0.90 10.97
CA LEU A 158 -0.70 -0.74 12.02
C LEU A 158 -0.14 -0.33 13.39
N GLU A 159 1.17 -0.50 13.61
CA GLU A 159 1.84 -0.06 14.83
C GLU A 159 2.29 1.40 14.74
N ARG A 160 2.31 2.03 13.55
CA ARG A 160 2.86 3.37 13.31
C ARG A 160 1.78 4.41 12.98
N GLU A 161 0.68 3.96 12.38
CA GLU A 161 -0.46 4.80 12.01
C GLU A 161 -1.08 5.48 13.24
N GLY A 162 -1.40 6.77 13.13
CA GLY A 162 -2.02 7.56 14.20
C GLY A 162 -1.09 8.04 15.32
N LYS A 163 0.22 7.79 15.25
CA LYS A 163 1.16 8.07 16.36
C LYS A 163 1.90 9.41 16.31
N ALA A 164 1.80 10.13 15.19
CA ALA A 164 2.44 11.43 15.01
C ALA A 164 1.95 12.44 16.06
N VAL A 165 2.83 13.39 16.44
CA VAL A 165 2.44 14.51 17.29
C VAL A 165 1.67 15.50 16.43
N THR A 166 0.42 15.81 16.78
CA THR A 166 -0.42 16.69 15.96
C THR A 166 -1.23 17.65 16.81
N ASN A 167 -1.66 18.77 16.22
CA ASN A 167 -2.63 19.70 16.80
C ASN A 167 -3.99 19.67 16.06
N PHE A 168 -4.29 18.57 15.35
CA PHE A 168 -5.46 18.48 14.47
C PHE A 168 -6.78 18.55 15.22
N GLU A 169 -6.86 18.02 16.44
CA GLU A 169 -8.09 18.10 17.24
C GLU A 169 -8.52 19.53 17.56
N LEU A 170 -7.56 20.45 17.64
CA LEU A 170 -7.81 21.87 17.93
C LEU A 170 -8.05 22.69 16.65
N ASN A 171 -7.48 22.25 15.51
CA ASN A 171 -7.38 23.05 14.29
C ASN A 171 -8.16 22.51 13.08
N LEU A 172 -8.79 21.33 13.21
CA LEU A 172 -9.69 20.76 12.21
C LEU A 172 -11.01 20.33 12.85
N PRO A 173 -12.16 20.53 12.18
CA PRO A 173 -13.44 20.07 12.68
C PRO A 173 -13.51 18.53 12.63
N ALA A 174 -14.19 17.90 13.59
CA ALA A 174 -14.56 16.49 13.46
C ALA A 174 -15.59 16.33 12.31
N PRO A 175 -15.50 15.31 11.44
CA PRO A 175 -14.63 14.14 11.50
C PRO A 175 -13.26 14.29 10.78
N GLN A 176 -12.92 15.48 10.29
CA GLN A 176 -11.70 15.71 9.51
C GLN A 176 -10.43 15.56 10.36
N SER A 177 -10.46 16.02 11.61
CA SER A 177 -9.36 15.87 12.57
C SER A 177 -8.98 14.41 12.81
N ASP A 178 -9.98 13.54 13.06
CA ASP A 178 -9.77 12.10 13.24
C ASP A 178 -9.18 11.46 11.99
N LEU A 179 -9.72 11.80 10.81
CA LEU A 179 -9.23 11.26 9.55
C LEU A 179 -7.78 11.70 9.27
N ALA A 180 -7.44 12.96 9.56
CA ALA A 180 -6.09 13.47 9.42
C ALA A 180 -5.12 12.72 10.36
N ARG A 181 -5.45 12.62 11.65
CA ARG A 181 -4.64 11.90 12.65
C ARG A 181 -4.38 10.46 12.22
N ASP A 182 -5.43 9.75 11.82
CA ASP A 182 -5.35 8.34 11.39
C ASP A 182 -4.58 8.14 10.08
N THR A 183 -4.32 9.22 9.32
CA THR A 183 -3.56 9.15 8.07
C THR A 183 -2.05 9.23 8.31
N LEU A 184 -1.62 9.98 9.33
CA LEU A 184 -0.19 10.19 9.62
C LEU A 184 0.42 8.97 10.32
N LYS A 185 1.72 8.75 10.10
CA LYS A 185 2.51 7.68 10.72
C LYS A 185 3.67 8.25 11.51
N ASP A 186 4.12 7.52 12.51
CA ASP A 186 5.34 7.83 13.24
C ASP A 186 6.04 6.54 13.71
N PRO A 187 7.29 6.26 13.26
CA PRO A 187 8.05 6.98 12.23
C PRO A 187 7.57 6.62 10.81
N TYR A 188 7.96 7.40 9.79
CA TYR A 188 7.92 7.00 8.38
C TYR A 188 9.18 6.20 8.00
N LEU A 189 9.03 5.16 7.18
CA LEU A 189 10.14 4.28 6.78
C LEU A 189 10.57 4.55 5.34
N PHE A 190 11.78 5.08 5.17
CA PHE A 190 12.36 5.50 3.89
C PHE A 190 13.59 4.67 3.48
N ASP A 191 13.57 3.39 3.86
CA ASP A 191 14.57 2.38 3.49
C ASP A 191 14.80 2.26 1.98
N PHE A 192 13.77 2.56 1.19
CA PHE A 192 13.82 2.52 -0.26
C PHE A 192 14.60 3.67 -0.92
N LEU A 193 14.97 4.72 -0.19
CA LEU A 193 15.65 5.89 -0.76
C LEU A 193 17.11 5.60 -1.12
N GLY A 194 17.72 4.57 -0.55
CA GLY A 194 19.13 4.23 -0.80
C GLY A 194 20.12 5.30 -0.32
N VAL A 195 19.66 6.32 0.41
CA VAL A 195 20.48 7.40 0.98
C VAL A 195 20.89 7.05 2.42
N GLY A 196 22.13 7.36 2.77
CA GLY A 196 22.66 7.12 4.11
C GLY A 196 22.13 8.11 5.15
N ASN A 197 22.36 7.80 6.43
CA ASN A 197 21.94 8.65 7.56
C ASN A 197 22.60 10.05 7.57
N GLU A 198 23.66 10.27 6.81
CA GLU A 198 24.34 11.57 6.66
C GLU A 198 23.78 12.41 5.50
N ALA A 199 22.76 11.93 4.80
CA ALA A 199 22.12 12.69 3.73
C ALA A 199 21.52 14.00 4.27
N ASP A 200 21.74 15.08 3.50
CA ASP A 200 21.11 16.37 3.70
C ASP A 200 19.67 16.39 3.16
N GLU A 201 18.93 17.45 3.45
CA GLU A 201 17.53 17.61 3.05
C GLU A 201 17.36 17.47 1.53
N ARG A 202 18.24 18.10 0.75
CA ARG A 202 18.19 18.09 -0.72
C ARG A 202 18.38 16.69 -1.31
N ALA A 203 19.29 15.89 -0.73
CA ALA A 203 19.51 14.51 -1.15
C ALA A 203 18.30 13.63 -0.83
N ILE A 204 17.70 13.80 0.35
CA ILE A 204 16.50 13.05 0.76
C ILE A 204 15.31 13.40 -0.14
N GLU A 205 15.08 14.69 -0.37
CA GLU A 205 14.04 15.20 -1.25
C GLU A 205 14.19 14.68 -2.69
N SER A 206 15.43 14.66 -3.20
CA SER A 206 15.73 14.12 -4.52
C SER A 206 15.41 12.64 -4.62
N ALA A 207 15.83 11.85 -3.62
CA ALA A 207 15.53 10.43 -3.56
C ALA A 207 14.03 10.15 -3.43
N ILE A 208 13.28 10.98 -2.68
CA ILE A 208 11.82 10.84 -2.55
C ILE A 208 11.15 10.98 -3.92
N VAL A 209 11.56 11.95 -4.74
CA VAL A 209 10.97 12.14 -6.08
C VAL A 209 11.39 11.03 -7.04
N GLU A 210 12.64 10.57 -6.98
CA GLU A 210 13.08 9.40 -7.76
C GLU A 210 12.28 8.13 -7.41
N HIS A 211 11.90 7.98 -6.14
CA HIS A 211 11.14 6.85 -5.63
C HIS A 211 9.70 7.21 -5.22
N ILE A 212 9.08 8.15 -5.94
CA ILE A 212 7.78 8.73 -5.55
C ILE A 212 6.68 7.68 -5.35
N THR A 213 6.67 6.60 -6.14
CA THR A 213 5.71 5.51 -5.99
C THR A 213 5.83 4.82 -4.63
N ARG A 214 7.06 4.57 -4.17
CA ARG A 214 7.30 3.93 -2.86
C ARG A 214 7.00 4.91 -1.73
N PHE A 215 7.33 6.19 -1.91
CA PHE A 215 6.96 7.23 -0.96
C PHE A 215 5.44 7.39 -0.83
N LEU A 216 4.68 7.36 -1.94
CA LEU A 216 3.21 7.37 -1.91
C LEU A 216 2.62 6.16 -1.20
N LEU A 217 3.23 4.97 -1.37
CA LEU A 217 2.82 3.78 -0.62
C LEU A 217 3.07 3.95 0.89
N GLU A 218 4.21 4.54 1.26
CA GLU A 218 4.57 4.80 2.64
C GLU A 218 3.73 5.94 3.27
N LEU A 219 3.32 6.96 2.51
CA LEU A 219 2.33 7.97 2.92
C LEU A 219 0.94 7.37 3.09
N GLY A 220 0.53 6.49 2.19
CA GLY A 220 -0.73 5.75 2.26
C GLY A 220 -1.78 6.21 1.24
N ALA A 221 -2.96 5.60 1.33
CA ALA A 221 -4.01 5.79 0.33
C ALA A 221 -4.67 7.17 0.43
N GLY A 222 -4.71 7.89 -0.70
CA GLY A 222 -5.39 9.19 -0.81
C GLY A 222 -4.45 10.35 -1.12
N PHE A 223 -3.15 10.19 -0.96
CA PHE A 223 -2.17 11.19 -1.37
C PHE A 223 -1.99 11.21 -2.89
N ALA A 224 -1.93 12.41 -3.44
CA ALA A 224 -1.61 12.70 -4.83
C ALA A 224 -0.45 13.71 -4.84
N TYR A 225 0.60 13.38 -5.59
CA TYR A 225 1.77 14.25 -5.73
C TYR A 225 1.42 15.46 -6.60
N VAL A 226 1.69 16.67 -6.10
CA VAL A 226 1.44 17.93 -6.83
C VAL A 226 2.75 18.48 -7.37
N GLY A 227 3.80 18.53 -6.55
CA GLY A 227 5.10 19.04 -6.98
C GLY A 227 6.19 19.02 -5.91
N ARG A 228 7.40 19.36 -6.34
CA ARG A 228 8.62 19.49 -5.52
C ARG A 228 9.21 20.88 -5.73
N GLN A 229 9.81 21.49 -4.70
CA GLN A 229 10.35 22.85 -4.73
C GLN A 229 9.33 23.82 -5.33
N VAL A 230 8.09 23.76 -4.85
CA VAL A 230 6.99 24.55 -5.41
C VAL A 230 7.23 26.01 -5.03
N PRO A 231 7.39 26.90 -6.02
CA PRO A 231 7.66 28.31 -5.75
C PRO A 231 6.40 28.99 -5.20
N ILE A 232 6.60 29.85 -4.20
CA ILE A 232 5.59 30.72 -3.62
C ILE A 232 6.22 32.09 -3.43
N GLU A 233 5.56 33.11 -3.96
CA GLU A 233 5.95 34.51 -3.75
C GLU A 233 5.10 35.10 -2.62
N VAL A 234 5.74 35.69 -1.60
CA VAL A 234 5.05 36.45 -0.55
C VAL A 234 5.77 37.75 -0.32
N GLY A 235 5.08 38.87 -0.57
CA GLY A 235 5.63 40.20 -0.32
C GLY A 235 6.83 40.57 -1.22
N GLY A 236 6.99 39.90 -2.37
CA GLY A 236 8.09 40.11 -3.32
C GLY A 236 9.32 39.24 -3.06
N ASP A 237 9.31 38.40 -2.02
CA ASP A 237 10.34 37.40 -1.75
C ASP A 237 9.89 36.02 -2.23
N ASP A 238 10.83 35.27 -2.82
CA ASP A 238 10.63 33.90 -3.30
C ASP A 238 10.90 32.86 -2.21
N PHE A 239 9.93 31.98 -1.99
CA PHE A 239 10.02 30.84 -1.09
C PHE A 239 9.73 29.54 -1.82
N PHE A 240 10.22 28.42 -1.29
CA PHE A 240 10.06 27.11 -1.91
C PHE A 240 9.55 26.10 -0.89
N ILE A 241 8.43 25.47 -1.22
CA ILE A 241 7.92 24.32 -0.49
C ILE A 241 8.66 23.07 -0.98
N ASP A 242 9.29 22.32 -0.07
CA ASP A 242 9.99 21.07 -0.38
C ASP A 242 9.11 20.13 -1.21
N LEU A 243 7.95 19.75 -0.65
CA LEU A 243 7.02 18.84 -1.29
C LEU A 243 5.57 19.26 -1.06
N LEU A 244 4.80 19.33 -2.15
CA LEU A 244 3.37 19.62 -2.11
C LEU A 244 2.57 18.40 -2.59
N PHE A 245 1.59 18.01 -1.80
CA PHE A 245 0.64 16.94 -2.09
C PHE A 245 -0.79 17.45 -1.98
N TYR A 246 -1.72 16.66 -2.50
CA TYR A 246 -3.15 16.81 -2.28
C TYR A 246 -3.70 15.51 -1.70
N HIS A 247 -4.59 15.60 -0.71
CA HIS A 247 -5.22 14.42 -0.13
C HIS A 247 -6.67 14.30 -0.59
N LEU A 248 -6.98 13.28 -1.39
CA LEU A 248 -8.26 13.10 -2.08
C LEU A 248 -9.47 12.93 -1.14
N LYS A 249 -9.31 12.25 0.02
CA LYS A 249 -10.42 12.07 0.98
C LYS A 249 -10.63 13.29 1.89
N LEU A 250 -9.54 13.83 2.43
CA LEU A 250 -9.55 15.07 3.22
C LEU A 250 -9.88 16.30 2.38
N ARG A 251 -9.73 16.23 1.05
CA ARG A 251 -9.91 17.34 0.09
C ARG A 251 -9.13 18.58 0.49
N CYS A 252 -7.85 18.41 0.79
CA CYS A 252 -6.96 19.51 1.17
C CYS A 252 -5.57 19.31 0.58
N TYR A 253 -4.83 20.41 0.48
CA TYR A 253 -3.39 20.35 0.23
C TYR A 253 -2.66 19.83 1.48
N VAL A 254 -1.54 19.17 1.26
CA VAL A 254 -0.62 18.72 2.29
C VAL A 254 0.78 19.23 1.96
N VAL A 255 1.29 20.13 2.78
CA VAL A 255 2.66 20.66 2.69
C VAL A 255 3.55 19.75 3.52
N ILE A 256 4.55 19.14 2.88
CA ILE A 256 5.52 18.27 3.57
C ILE A 256 6.87 18.98 3.62
N GLU A 257 7.37 19.22 4.83
CA GLU A 257 8.68 19.82 5.09
C GLU A 257 9.65 18.75 5.61
N LEU A 258 10.83 18.65 5.00
CA LEU A 258 11.85 17.67 5.37
C LEU A 258 12.95 18.32 6.22
N LYS A 259 13.40 17.64 7.27
CA LYS A 259 14.54 18.08 8.10
C LYS A 259 15.50 16.93 8.36
N ALA A 260 16.76 17.09 7.96
CA ALA A 260 17.81 16.10 8.12
C ALA A 260 18.35 16.03 9.57
N GLY A 261 17.83 16.86 10.47
CA GLY A 261 18.18 16.90 11.89
C GLY A 261 16.97 16.73 12.81
N PRO A 262 17.16 16.92 14.13
CA PRO A 262 16.08 16.88 15.10
C PRO A 262 15.08 18.01 14.87
N PHE A 263 13.82 17.78 15.25
CA PHE A 263 12.79 18.83 15.29
C PHE A 263 13.24 20.02 16.15
N LYS A 264 12.98 21.23 15.64
CA LYS A 264 13.15 22.49 16.35
C LYS A 264 11.88 23.34 16.20
N PRO A 265 11.51 24.16 17.20
CA PRO A 265 10.33 25.02 17.12
C PRO A 265 10.28 25.95 15.90
N GLU A 266 11.44 26.43 15.43
CA GLU A 266 11.54 27.28 14.23
C GLU A 266 10.99 26.61 12.96
N HIS A 267 11.09 25.28 12.87
CA HIS A 267 10.56 24.53 11.73
C HIS A 267 9.01 24.59 11.67
N ALA A 268 8.34 24.62 12.83
CA ALA A 268 6.89 24.80 12.89
C ALA A 268 6.47 26.20 12.41
N GLY A 269 7.29 27.21 12.69
CA GLY A 269 7.10 28.57 12.17
C GLY A 269 7.19 28.64 10.65
N GLN A 270 8.21 28.00 10.07
CA GLN A 270 8.37 27.90 8.61
C GLN A 270 7.18 27.19 7.95
N LEU A 271 6.76 26.05 8.51
CA LEU A 271 5.62 25.30 7.99
C LEU A 271 4.31 26.10 8.10
N ASN A 272 4.08 26.81 9.22
CA ASN A 272 2.93 27.71 9.39
C ASN A 272 2.84 28.78 8.29
N PHE A 273 3.98 29.35 7.92
CA PHE A 273 4.07 30.32 6.84
C PHE A 273 3.64 29.68 5.50
N TYR A 274 4.16 28.51 5.16
CA TYR A 274 3.77 27.80 3.94
C TYR A 274 2.30 27.44 3.89
N LEU A 275 1.71 26.94 4.99
CA LEU A 275 0.28 26.65 5.06
C LEU A 275 -0.57 27.89 4.80
N SER A 276 -0.16 29.04 5.34
CA SER A 276 -0.86 30.30 5.12
C SER A 276 -0.78 30.76 3.67
N ALA A 277 0.38 30.59 3.02
CA ALA A 277 0.54 30.93 1.62
C ALA A 277 -0.27 29.99 0.70
N VAL A 278 -0.23 28.67 0.92
CA VAL A 278 -1.04 27.71 0.16
C VAL A 278 -2.54 27.99 0.32
N ASP A 279 -3.00 28.22 1.55
CA ASP A 279 -4.40 28.54 1.82
C ASP A 279 -4.87 29.82 1.12
N SER A 280 -3.98 30.79 0.91
CA SER A 280 -4.32 32.10 0.34
C SER A 280 -4.18 32.16 -1.19
N GLN A 281 -3.25 31.40 -1.77
CA GLN A 281 -2.85 31.54 -3.17
C GLN A 281 -3.18 30.33 -4.05
N VAL A 282 -3.18 29.12 -3.48
CA VAL A 282 -3.28 27.85 -4.24
C VAL A 282 -4.62 27.18 -4.02
N LYS A 283 -5.05 27.15 -2.76
CA LYS A 283 -6.27 26.50 -2.30
C LYS A 283 -7.52 27.14 -2.91
N SER A 284 -8.47 26.33 -3.36
CA SER A 284 -9.80 26.80 -3.79
C SER A 284 -10.78 26.89 -2.61
N GLU A 285 -11.93 27.55 -2.81
CA GLU A 285 -12.99 27.61 -1.80
C GLU A 285 -13.57 26.23 -1.42
N GLN A 286 -13.45 25.24 -2.32
CA GLN A 286 -13.96 23.89 -2.11
C GLN A 286 -12.98 22.98 -1.36
N ASP A 287 -11.75 23.43 -1.16
CA ASP A 287 -10.75 22.68 -0.44
C ASP A 287 -10.86 22.97 1.07
N ASN A 288 -10.59 21.96 1.88
CA ASN A 288 -10.48 22.10 3.32
C ASN A 288 -9.13 22.73 3.71
N PRO A 289 -8.94 23.18 4.96
CA PRO A 289 -7.69 23.78 5.42
C PRO A 289 -6.46 22.91 5.09
N THR A 290 -5.40 23.55 4.58
CA THR A 290 -4.15 22.87 4.23
C THR A 290 -3.50 22.29 5.47
N ILE A 291 -3.01 21.04 5.38
CA ILE A 291 -2.32 20.33 6.47
C ILE A 291 -0.81 20.40 6.28
N GLY A 292 -0.09 20.68 7.36
CA GLY A 292 1.37 20.59 7.41
C GLY A 292 1.81 19.24 7.95
N LEU A 293 2.80 18.64 7.31
CA LEU A 293 3.50 17.45 7.79
C LEU A 293 5.00 17.75 7.83
N LEU A 294 5.56 17.78 9.04
CA LEU A 294 7.00 17.93 9.24
C LEU A 294 7.61 16.57 9.49
N LEU A 295 8.56 16.18 8.65
CA LEU A 295 9.32 14.94 8.75
C LEU A 295 10.76 15.23 9.16
N CYS A 296 11.15 14.79 10.35
CA CYS A 296 12.49 15.00 10.90
C CYS A 296 13.19 13.68 11.27
N LYS A 297 14.53 13.66 11.37
CA LYS A 297 15.24 12.44 11.80
C LYS A 297 14.90 12.00 13.23
N SER A 298 14.59 12.95 14.09
CA SER A 298 14.17 12.68 15.46
C SER A 298 13.39 13.84 16.05
N GLN A 299 12.58 13.59 17.07
CA GLN A 299 11.86 14.63 17.80
C GLN A 299 11.86 14.39 19.30
N ASN A 300 11.88 15.49 20.06
CA ASN A 300 11.43 15.46 21.44
C ASN A 300 9.92 15.75 21.43
N ARG A 301 9.10 14.73 21.74
CA ARG A 301 7.64 14.85 21.68
C ARG A 301 7.10 16.00 22.52
N VAL A 302 7.66 16.25 23.71
CA VAL A 302 7.25 17.37 24.57
C VAL A 302 7.55 18.71 23.89
N VAL A 303 8.73 18.87 23.30
CA VAL A 303 9.09 20.09 22.58
C VAL A 303 8.18 20.30 21.36
N ALA A 304 7.85 19.23 20.63
CA ALA A 304 6.92 19.29 19.51
C ALA A 304 5.51 19.70 19.97
N GLU A 305 4.97 19.06 21.02
CA GLU A 305 3.67 19.41 21.60
C GLU A 305 3.59 20.87 22.04
N TYR A 306 4.64 21.38 22.73
CA TYR A 306 4.71 22.78 23.13
C TYR A 306 4.76 23.73 21.94
N ALA A 307 5.52 23.39 20.88
CA ALA A 307 5.61 24.21 19.67
C ALA A 307 4.30 24.28 18.89
N LEU A 308 3.48 23.22 18.93
CA LEU A 308 2.22 23.14 18.19
C LEU A 308 1.00 23.67 18.96
N ARG A 309 1.08 23.80 20.29
CA ARG A 309 -0.05 24.09 21.18
C ARG A 309 -0.83 25.36 20.80
N ASP A 310 -0.12 26.43 20.49
CA ASP A 310 -0.71 27.74 20.15
C ASP A 310 -0.66 28.02 18.64
N SER A 311 -0.40 26.99 17.83
CA SER A 311 -0.46 27.09 16.37
C SER A 311 -1.89 26.90 15.90
N ASN A 312 -2.41 27.89 15.17
CA ASN A 312 -3.77 27.90 14.62
C ASN A 312 -3.88 27.17 13.25
N LYS A 313 -2.78 26.66 12.72
CA LYS A 313 -2.78 25.85 11.50
C LYS A 313 -2.59 24.37 11.84
N PRO A 314 -3.23 23.46 11.08
CA PRO A 314 -3.14 22.04 11.35
C PRO A 314 -1.78 21.49 10.92
N ILE A 315 -0.97 21.10 11.89
CA ILE A 315 0.38 20.56 11.71
C ILE A 315 0.50 19.21 12.42
N GLY A 316 1.14 18.26 11.74
CA GLY A 316 1.66 17.03 12.32
C GLY A 316 3.18 16.96 12.20
N VAL A 317 3.83 16.44 13.23
CA VAL A 317 5.27 16.18 13.30
C VAL A 317 5.48 14.68 13.49
N ALA A 318 6.32 14.10 12.63
CA ALA A 318 6.67 12.69 12.66
C ALA A 318 8.16 12.49 12.40
N GLU A 319 8.71 11.42 12.96
CA GLU A 319 10.06 11.00 12.62
C GLU A 319 10.09 10.27 11.28
N TYR A 320 11.25 10.22 10.62
CA TYR A 320 11.51 9.27 9.56
C TYR A 320 12.81 8.51 9.81
N GLN A 321 12.88 7.28 9.29
CA GLN A 321 14.04 6.42 9.38
C GLN A 321 14.58 6.10 7.99
N LEU A 322 15.87 6.34 7.80
CA LEU A 322 16.64 5.87 6.65
C LEU A 322 17.36 4.60 7.11
N VAL A 323 17.12 3.48 6.44
CA VAL A 323 17.92 2.28 6.71
C VAL A 323 19.26 2.46 6.01
N ALA A 324 20.35 2.20 6.73
CA ALA A 324 21.69 2.17 6.16
C ALA A 324 21.69 1.22 4.95
N ALA A 325 22.23 1.68 3.81
CA ALA A 325 22.63 0.79 2.73
C ALA A 325 23.31 -0.44 3.36
N LEU A 326 22.91 -1.64 2.92
CA LEU A 326 23.42 -2.94 3.37
C LEU A 326 24.84 -2.80 3.98
N PRO A 327 25.06 -3.25 5.24
CA PRO A 327 26.39 -3.25 5.85
C PRO A 327 27.44 -3.64 4.82
N ALA A 328 28.58 -2.93 4.77
CA ALA A 328 29.61 -3.20 3.77
C ALA A 328 30.05 -4.67 3.77
N GLU A 329 29.92 -5.37 4.90
CA GLU A 329 30.15 -6.81 5.05
C GLU A 329 29.19 -7.69 4.22
N LEU A 330 27.97 -7.24 3.92
CA LEU A 330 26.99 -7.96 3.10
C LEU A 330 27.13 -7.67 1.60
N ARG A 331 27.81 -6.58 1.20
CA ARG A 331 28.14 -6.33 -0.22
C ARG A 331 29.23 -7.27 -0.72
N THR A 332 30.18 -7.65 0.14
CA THR A 332 31.27 -8.56 -0.21
C THR A 332 30.87 -10.04 -0.16
N SER A 333 29.76 -10.40 0.48
CA SER A 333 29.25 -11.77 0.59
C SER A 333 28.14 -12.12 -0.42
N LEU A 334 27.67 -11.15 -1.22
CA LEU A 334 26.72 -11.42 -2.28
C LEU A 334 27.46 -11.95 -3.51
N PRO A 335 27.14 -13.16 -4.00
CA PRO A 335 27.74 -13.64 -5.24
C PRO A 335 27.41 -12.68 -6.38
N SER A 336 28.38 -12.41 -7.26
CA SER A 336 28.14 -11.58 -8.44
C SER A 336 27.05 -12.20 -9.32
N ILE A 337 26.42 -11.40 -10.18
CA ILE A 337 25.43 -11.91 -11.17
C ILE A 337 26.05 -13.07 -11.98
N GLU A 338 27.33 -12.97 -12.32
CA GLU A 338 28.09 -14.03 -12.99
C GLU A 338 28.26 -15.30 -12.12
N GLN A 339 28.42 -15.18 -10.80
CA GLN A 339 28.47 -16.35 -9.89
C GLN A 339 27.11 -17.03 -9.76
N ILE A 340 26.02 -16.26 -9.73
CA ILE A 340 24.64 -16.78 -9.69
C ILE A 340 24.30 -17.52 -10.99
N GLU A 341 24.70 -16.98 -12.15
CA GLU A 341 24.49 -17.62 -13.45
C GLU A 341 25.30 -18.92 -13.59
N ARG A 342 26.51 -18.96 -13.03
CA ARG A 342 27.38 -20.14 -13.06
C ARG A 342 26.89 -21.27 -12.15
N GLU A 343 26.25 -20.94 -11.03
CA GLU A 343 25.62 -21.93 -10.13
C GLU A 343 24.28 -22.43 -10.66
N LEU A 344 23.54 -21.61 -11.41
CA LEU A 344 22.26 -22.00 -12.03
C LEU A 344 22.42 -22.69 -13.41
N GLY A 345 23.56 -22.53 -14.08
CA GLY A 345 23.86 -23.17 -15.38
C GLY A 345 24.51 -24.56 -15.30
N GLY A 346 24.78 -25.08 -14.10
CA GLY A 346 25.57 -26.30 -13.88
C GLY A 346 24.82 -27.64 -13.87
N GLU A 347 23.49 -27.67 -13.88
CA GLU A 347 22.71 -28.92 -13.95
C GLU A 347 22.14 -29.13 -15.36
N GLY A 348 23.01 -29.53 -16.29
CA GLY A 348 22.57 -29.71 -17.67
C GLY A 348 23.60 -30.29 -18.63
N SER A 349 24.43 -31.26 -18.22
CA SER A 349 25.04 -32.20 -19.18
C SER A 349 25.65 -33.41 -18.46
N SER A 350 24.95 -34.54 -18.51
CA SER A 350 25.56 -35.86 -18.39
C SER A 350 24.75 -36.79 -19.28
N THR A 351 25.26 -37.00 -20.49
CA THR A 351 25.03 -38.23 -21.26
C THR A 351 25.72 -39.40 -20.58
#